data_AF-A0A843XWJ5-F1
#
_entry.id   AF-A0A843XWJ5-F1
#
_cell.length_a   1.000
_cell.length_b   1.000
_cell.length_c   1.000
_cell.angle_alpha   90.00
_cell.angle_beta   90.00
_cell.angle_gamma   90.00
#
_symmetry.space_group_name_H-M   'P 1'
#
loop_
_entity.id
_entity.type
_entity.pdbx_description
1 polymer ?
#
loop_
_entity_poly.entity_id
_entity_poly.type
_entity_poly.pdbx_seq_one_letter_code
_entity_poly.pdbx_strand_id
1 'polypeptide(L)'
;MAAASLKLLCALLLVCISSGVGQPCGPSSIQVDQHTTGRSQGFDLEFAVEVKNACSCSQRNVRVFAPGFVSQKPVDPALFRRDGTGAYVVNGGNPIP
;
A
#
# COMPACT_ATOMS: atom_id res chain seq x y z
N MET A 1 -0.14 44.91 26.01
CA MET A 1 0.93 43.95 25.69
C MET A 1 0.46 42.49 25.63
N ALA A 2 -0.52 42.06 26.44
CA ALA A 2 -1.04 40.68 26.46
C ALA A 2 -1.75 40.19 25.17
N ALA A 3 -2.45 41.09 24.46
CA ALA A 3 -3.20 40.72 23.25
C ALA A 3 -2.28 40.40 22.05
N ALA A 4 -1.13 41.06 21.96
CA ALA A 4 -0.17 40.83 20.88
C ALA A 4 0.58 39.51 21.09
N SER A 5 0.96 39.19 22.34
CA SER A 5 1.62 37.93 22.70
C SER A 5 0.69 36.73 22.57
N LEU A 6 -0.60 36.85 22.91
CA LEU A 6 -1.58 35.78 22.69
C LEU A 6 -1.80 35.48 21.20
N LYS A 7 -1.91 36.53 20.36
CA LYS A 7 -2.01 36.36 18.91
C LYS A 7 -0.77 35.71 18.31
N LEU A 8 0.41 36.08 18.80
CA LEU A 8 1.68 35.50 18.36
C LEU A 8 1.78 34.01 18.75
N LEU A 9 1.37 33.66 19.98
CA LEU A 9 1.33 32.27 20.45
C LEU A 9 0.35 31.42 19.63
N CYS A 10 -0.85 31.93 19.37
CA CYS A 10 -1.85 31.24 18.54
C CYS A 10 -1.36 31.05 17.10
N ALA A 11 -0.71 32.07 16.51
CA ALA A 11 -0.12 31.97 15.18
C ALA A 11 1.01 30.93 15.12
N LEU A 12 1.87 30.88 16.16
CA LEU A 12 2.95 29.90 16.25
C LEU A 12 2.41 28.47 16.38
N LEU A 13 1.40 28.27 17.24
CA LEU A 13 0.74 26.98 17.42
C LEU A 13 0.13 26.49 16.11
N LEU A 14 -0.59 27.34 15.37
CA LEU A 14 -1.20 27.00 14.08
C LEU A 14 -0.17 26.60 13.00
N VAL A 15 1.02 27.20 13.01
CA VAL A 15 2.12 26.85 12.10
C VAL A 15 2.75 25.50 12.47
N CYS A 16 2.81 25.14 13.76
CA CYS A 16 3.34 23.84 14.20
C CYS A 16 2.41 22.65 13.89
N ILE A 17 1.10 22.87 13.73
CA ILE A 17 0.15 21.78 13.40
C ILE A 17 0.08 21.52 11.89
N SER A 18 0.48 22.48 11.06
CA SER A 18 0.40 22.35 9.59
C SER A 18 1.61 21.64 8.98
N SER A 19 2.73 21.51 9.72
CA SER A 19 3.89 20.73 9.30
C SER A 19 3.79 19.28 9.77
N GLY A 20 2.81 18.55 9.26
CA GLY A 20 2.85 17.09 9.28
C GLY A 20 4.06 16.64 8.46
N VAL A 21 5.18 16.31 9.11
CA VAL A 21 6.31 15.57 8.51
C VAL A 21 5.89 14.12 8.27
N GLY A 22 4.88 13.92 7.41
CA GLY A 22 4.58 12.60 6.86
C GLY A 22 5.71 12.23 5.91
N GLN A 23 6.30 11.05 6.07
CA GLN A 23 7.08 10.48 4.97
C GLN A 23 6.21 10.50 3.72
N PRO A 24 6.76 10.87 2.54
CA PRO A 24 6.03 10.81 1.29
C PRO A 24 5.77 9.35 0.94
N CYS A 25 4.70 8.79 1.48
CA CYS A 25 4.24 7.46 1.18
C CYS A 25 3.40 7.49 -0.08
N GLY A 26 3.58 6.49 -0.93
CA GLY A 26 2.97 6.44 -2.23
C GLY A 26 3.24 5.09 -2.89
N PRO A 27 3.00 4.97 -4.20
CA PRO A 27 3.18 3.70 -4.90
C PRO A 27 4.59 3.11 -4.75
N SER A 28 5.63 3.95 -4.66
CA SER A 28 7.02 3.53 -4.47
C SER A 28 7.33 2.93 -3.09
N SER A 29 6.49 3.16 -2.08
CA SER A 29 6.62 2.51 -0.77
C SER A 29 5.94 1.14 -0.72
N ILE A 30 5.24 0.72 -1.78
CA ILE A 30 4.71 -0.63 -1.91
C ILE A 30 5.71 -1.46 -2.71
N GLN A 31 6.25 -2.50 -2.09
CA GLN A 31 7.17 -3.46 -2.70
C GLN A 31 6.40 -4.69 -3.13
N VAL A 32 6.74 -5.23 -4.30
CA VAL A 32 6.17 -6.47 -4.83
C VAL A 32 7.31 -7.40 -5.16
N ASP A 33 7.45 -8.46 -4.37
CA ASP A 33 8.47 -9.48 -4.55
C ASP A 33 7.81 -10.77 -5.06
N GLN A 34 8.47 -11.46 -5.98
CA GLN A 34 8.01 -12.72 -6.53
C GLN A 34 9.17 -13.72 -6.61
N HIS A 35 8.93 -14.95 -6.17
CA HIS A 35 9.89 -16.03 -6.31
C HIS A 35 9.18 -17.37 -6.54
N THR A 36 9.88 -18.30 -7.20
CA THR A 36 9.39 -19.67 -7.31
C THR A 36 9.49 -20.36 -5.94
N THR A 37 8.47 -21.14 -5.59
CA THR A 37 8.47 -21.96 -4.37
C THR A 37 9.26 -23.27 -4.54
N GLY A 38 9.70 -23.56 -5.78
CA GLY A 38 10.29 -24.86 -6.15
C GLY A 38 9.25 -25.98 -6.31
N ARG A 39 7.97 -25.73 -6.02
CA ARG A 39 6.87 -26.66 -6.28
C ARG A 39 6.37 -26.48 -7.70
N SER A 40 5.96 -27.58 -8.34
CA SER A 40 5.32 -27.56 -9.64
C SER A 40 4.20 -28.59 -9.69
N GLN A 41 3.23 -28.35 -10.57
CA GLN A 41 2.20 -29.32 -10.93
C GLN A 41 2.23 -29.45 -12.45
N GLY A 42 2.90 -30.50 -12.95
CA GLY A 42 3.17 -30.65 -14.37
C GLY A 42 4.12 -29.56 -14.89
N PHE A 43 3.68 -28.80 -15.89
CA PHE A 43 4.43 -27.68 -16.46
C PHE A 43 4.18 -26.34 -15.74
N ASP A 44 3.28 -26.32 -14.76
CA ASP A 44 2.94 -25.11 -14.02
C ASP A 44 3.81 -24.98 -12.77
N LEU A 45 4.55 -23.87 -12.70
CA LEU A 45 5.35 -23.50 -11.54
C LEU A 45 4.50 -22.79 -10.50
N GLU A 46 4.72 -23.09 -9.23
CA GLU A 46 4.09 -22.37 -8.13
C GLU A 46 4.99 -21.21 -7.68
N PHE A 47 4.44 -20.00 -7.74
CA PHE A 47 5.11 -18.78 -7.31
C PHE A 47 4.52 -18.27 -6.00
N ALA A 48 5.40 -17.79 -5.12
CA ALA A 48 5.03 -16.97 -3.98
C ALA A 48 5.21 -15.49 -4.37
N VAL A 49 4.19 -14.69 -4.08
CA VAL A 49 4.19 -13.24 -4.30
C VAL A 49 3.93 -12.55 -2.97
N GLU A 50 4.78 -11.60 -2.62
CA GLU A 50 4.65 -10.79 -1.41
C GLU A 50 4.40 -9.33 -1.82
N VAL A 51 3.33 -8.73 -1.29
CA VAL A 51 3.05 -7.30 -1.44
C VAL A 51 3.23 -6.65 -0.08
N LYS A 52 4.27 -5.83 0.06
CA LYS A 52 4.72 -5.26 1.32
C LYS A 52 4.61 -3.75 1.33
N ASN A 53 4.14 -3.18 2.43
CA ASN A 53 4.23 -1.74 2.67
C ASN A 53 5.53 -1.42 3.44
N ALA A 54 6.41 -0.64 2.82
CA ALA A 54 7.63 -0.14 3.44
C ALA A 54 7.46 1.26 4.05
N CYS A 55 6.26 1.83 3.96
CA CYS A 55 5.90 3.08 4.63
C CYS A 55 5.65 2.85 6.13
N SER A 56 5.88 3.89 6.95
CA SER A 56 5.57 3.87 8.38
C SER A 56 4.07 3.99 8.71
N CYS A 57 3.24 4.36 7.73
CA CYS A 57 1.79 4.42 7.84
C CYS A 57 1.10 3.39 6.95
N SER A 58 -0.01 2.85 7.43
CA SER A 58 -0.80 1.87 6.69
C SER A 58 -1.37 2.46 5.40
N GLN A 59 -1.25 1.72 4.30
CA GLN A 59 -1.76 2.11 2.98
C GLN A 59 -3.04 1.34 2.65
N ARG A 60 -4.10 2.04 2.23
CA ARG A 60 -5.41 1.46 1.89
C ARG A 60 -5.63 1.52 0.37
N ASN A 61 -6.48 0.62 -0.16
CA ASN A 61 -6.82 0.56 -1.58
C ASN A 61 -5.60 0.37 -2.50
N VAL A 62 -4.61 -0.40 -2.06
CA VAL A 62 -3.46 -0.77 -2.88
C VAL A 62 -3.93 -1.58 -4.08
N ARG A 63 -3.54 -1.12 -5.28
CA ARG A 63 -3.82 -1.78 -6.55
C ARG A 63 -2.51 -2.16 -7.23
N VAL A 64 -2.38 -3.43 -7.60
CA VAL A 64 -1.21 -3.94 -8.31
C VAL A 64 -1.61 -4.23 -9.75
N PHE A 65 -0.82 -3.72 -10.69
CA PHE A 65 -0.98 -4.03 -12.10
C PHE A 65 -0.17 -5.29 -12.43
N ALA A 66 -0.85 -6.36 -12.86
CA ALA A 66 -0.25 -7.66 -13.13
C ALA A 66 -0.68 -8.18 -14.51
N PRO A 67 -0.14 -7.61 -15.60
CA PRO A 67 -0.44 -8.07 -16.95
C PRO A 67 0.07 -9.49 -17.16
N GLY A 68 -0.73 -10.33 -17.83
CA GLY A 68 -0.37 -11.73 -18.08
C GLY A 68 -0.47 -12.67 -16.87
N PHE A 69 -0.85 -12.18 -15.69
CA PHE A 69 -1.10 -13.06 -14.55
C PHE A 69 -2.31 -13.96 -14.80
N VAL A 70 -2.05 -15.26 -14.85
CA VAL A 70 -3.03 -16.34 -14.98
C VAL A 70 -2.61 -17.45 -14.02
N SER A 71 -3.43 -17.73 -13.00
CA SER A 71 -3.18 -18.81 -12.05
C SER A 71 -4.18 -19.93 -12.28
N GLN A 72 -3.69 -21.17 -12.39
CA GLN A 72 -4.57 -22.35 -12.43
C GLN A 72 -5.18 -22.64 -11.06
N LYS A 73 -4.45 -22.35 -9.99
CA LYS A 73 -4.98 -22.44 -8.62
C LYS A 73 -5.77 -21.17 -8.30
N PRO A 74 -6.99 -21.30 -7.73
CA PRO A 74 -7.71 -20.15 -7.23
C PRO A 74 -6.87 -19.39 -6.22
N VAL A 75 -6.70 -18.09 -6.44
CA VAL A 75 -6.17 -17.17 -5.42
C VAL A 75 -7.34 -16.66 -4.61
N ASP A 76 -7.17 -16.54 -3.29
CA ASP A 76 -8.20 -16.01 -2.41
C ASP A 76 -8.61 -14.59 -2.86
N PRO A 77 -9.88 -14.37 -3.26
CA PRO A 77 -10.35 -13.06 -3.72
C PRO A 77 -10.39 -12.00 -2.60
N ALA A 78 -10.32 -12.40 -1.33
CA ALA A 78 -10.14 -11.46 -0.22
C ALA A 78 -8.70 -10.90 -0.17
N LEU A 79 -7.72 -11.65 -0.67
CA LEU A 79 -6.31 -11.24 -0.70
C LEU A 79 -5.92 -10.57 -2.01
N PHE A 80 -6.39 -11.09 -3.14
CA PHE A 80 -6.00 -10.60 -4.47
C PHE A 80 -7.11 -10.81 -5.49
N ARG A 81 -7.77 -9.72 -5.90
CA ARG A 81 -8.94 -9.78 -6.81
C ARG A 81 -8.89 -8.73 -7.89
N ARG A 82 -9.22 -9.14 -9.12
CA ARG A 82 -9.33 -8.26 -10.28
C ARG A 82 -10.42 -7.19 -10.05
N ASP A 83 -10.12 -5.95 -10.38
CA ASP A 83 -10.98 -4.79 -10.09
C ASP A 83 -11.83 -4.30 -11.27
N GLY A 84 -11.70 -4.95 -12.44
CA GLY A 84 -12.39 -4.58 -13.69
C GLY A 84 -11.62 -3.59 -14.57
N THR A 85 -10.56 -2.96 -14.07
CA THR A 85 -9.70 -2.01 -14.82
C THR A 85 -8.41 -2.64 -15.37
N GLY A 86 -8.19 -3.92 -15.07
CA GLY A 86 -6.94 -4.64 -15.38
C GLY A 86 -5.96 -4.70 -14.21
N ALA A 87 -6.23 -3.98 -13.13
CA ALA A 87 -5.48 -4.09 -11.88
C ALA A 87 -6.17 -5.06 -10.90
N TYR A 88 -5.46 -5.35 -9.81
CA TYR A 88 -5.90 -6.21 -8.73
C TYR A 88 -5.89 -5.45 -7.42
N VAL A 89 -6.99 -5.51 -6.69
CA VAL A 89 -7.08 -5.00 -5.32
C VAL A 89 -6.41 -5.99 -4.37
N VAL A 90 -5.50 -5.48 -3.54
CA VAL A 90 -4.80 -6.25 -2.51
C VAL A 90 -5.55 -6.13 -1.18
N ASN A 91 -5.59 -7.23 -0.41
CA ASN A 91 -6.20 -7.30 0.92
C ASN A 91 -7.65 -6.77 0.96
N GLY A 92 -8.43 -6.99 -0.10
CA GLY A 92 -9.80 -6.51 -0.21
C GLY A 92 -9.93 -4.98 -0.20
N GLY A 93 -8.81 -4.26 -0.38
CA GLY A 93 -8.72 -2.82 -0.27
C GLY A 93 -8.58 -2.33 1.17
N ASN A 94 -8.43 -3.22 2.15
CA ASN A 94 -8.15 -2.86 3.54
C ASN A 94 -6.70 -2.37 3.71
N PRO A 95 -6.40 -1.69 4.82
CA PRO A 95 -5.05 -1.20 5.08
C PRO A 95 -4.03 -2.36 5.12
N ILE A 96 -2.88 -2.13 4.49
CA ILE A 96 -1.69 -2.96 4.65
C ILE A 96 -0.74 -2.15 5.53
N PRO A 97 -0.37 -2.66 6.73
CA PRO A 97 0.52 -1.97 7.65
C PRO A 97 1.93 -1.84 7.06
#